data_AF-A0A518DHT9-F1
#
_entry.id   AF-A0A518DHT9-F1
#
_cell.length_a   1.000
_cell.length_b   1.000
_cell.length_c   1.000
_cell.angle_alpha   90.00
_cell.angle_beta   90.00
_cell.angle_gamma   90.00
#
_symmetry.space_group_name_H-M   'P 1'
#
loop_
_entity.id
_entity.type
_entity.pdbx_description
1 polymer ?
#
loop_
_entity_poly.entity_id
_entity_poly.type
_entity_poly.pdbx_seq_one_letter_code
_entity_poly.pdbx_strand_id
1 'polypeptide(L)'
;MASKVRYTPEQIIRGIESYFRECGDADTTLDPLSSVYEYHVAASEADGECPLWFLVGLGEHLGLDWGENRWSVLLKLPRRKKSRADNIDSWRDWEERIAPKLTVNWLALAIARRLPGVSFEPVTVLGRRCAPAGAFYGLCSMPELQGRRVAPSTPLRRVLSRSAASRVVRRAAWVSGRDLPGDPLPHGSFSDPTGDVGVLLLIAGFAAVILGVFHGALSLVVSGAAIWLLYAGVLAWSEFFWRLDCWAASGITFRDLAQRIAADPWQPGAQRS
;
A
#
# COMPACT_ATOMS: atom_id res chain seq x y z
N MET A 1 -0.16 0.00 -34.11
CA MET A 1 0.05 0.84 -32.91
C MET A 1 -0.82 0.28 -31.80
N ALA A 2 -0.24 -0.44 -30.81
CA ALA A 2 -1.02 -0.90 -29.67
C ALA A 2 -1.44 0.31 -28.84
N SER A 3 -2.74 0.48 -28.57
CA SER A 3 -3.18 1.52 -27.65
C SER A 3 -2.50 1.27 -26.30
N LYS A 4 -1.90 2.32 -25.74
CA LYS A 4 -1.25 2.22 -24.43
C LYS A 4 -2.38 2.11 -23.42
N VAL A 5 -2.65 0.89 -22.93
CA VAL A 5 -3.65 0.62 -21.89
C VAL A 5 -3.41 1.60 -20.73
N ARG A 6 -4.49 2.22 -20.25
CA ARG A 6 -4.49 3.14 -19.11
C ARG A 6 -5.41 2.59 -18.03
N TYR A 7 -5.10 2.88 -16.77
CA TYR A 7 -6.04 2.60 -15.70
C TYR A 7 -7.29 3.47 -15.86
N THR A 8 -8.43 2.93 -15.45
CA THR A 8 -9.63 3.75 -15.26
C THR A 8 -9.56 4.47 -13.91
N PRO A 9 -10.28 5.58 -13.72
CA PRO A 9 -10.35 6.25 -12.42
C PRO A 9 -10.79 5.31 -11.30
N GLU A 10 -11.75 4.42 -11.57
CA GLU A 10 -12.27 3.45 -10.60
C GLU A 10 -11.20 2.45 -10.16
N GLN A 11 -10.36 1.99 -11.08
CA GLN A 11 -9.22 1.13 -10.73
C GLN A 11 -8.24 1.87 -9.82
N ILE A 12 -7.96 3.15 -10.08
CA ILE A 12 -7.08 3.93 -9.22
C ILE A 12 -7.71 4.16 -7.85
N ILE A 13 -9.02 4.47 -7.78
CA ILE A 13 -9.72 4.64 -6.49
C ILE A 13 -9.60 3.37 -5.64
N ARG A 14 -9.85 2.19 -6.22
CA ARG A 14 -9.62 0.91 -5.51
C ARG A 14 -8.18 0.72 -5.05
N GLY A 15 -7.22 1.20 -5.84
CA GLY A 15 -5.80 1.20 -5.45
C GLY A 15 -5.52 2.14 -4.27
N ILE A 16 -6.15 3.31 -4.23
CA ILE A 16 -6.07 4.23 -3.09
C ILE A 16 -6.73 3.60 -1.85
N GLU A 17 -7.92 3.01 -1.97
CA GLU A 17 -8.57 2.28 -0.87
C GLU A 17 -7.73 1.10 -0.36
N SER A 18 -7.09 0.36 -1.27
CA SER A 18 -6.16 -0.71 -0.90
C SER A 18 -4.99 -0.18 -0.08
N TYR A 19 -4.49 1.01 -0.40
CA TYR A 19 -3.42 1.65 0.35
C TYR A 19 -3.89 2.12 1.74
N PHE A 20 -5.08 2.72 1.86
CA PHE A 20 -5.66 3.08 3.17
C PHE A 20 -5.84 1.87 4.08
N ARG A 21 -6.36 0.77 3.53
CA ARG A 21 -6.44 -0.51 4.24
C ARG A 21 -5.07 -0.96 4.74
N GLU A 22 -4.03 -0.88 3.93
CA GLU A 22 -2.65 -1.22 4.35
C GLU A 22 -2.10 -0.33 5.46
N CYS A 23 -2.46 0.96 5.47
CA CYS A 23 -2.11 1.88 6.55
C CYS A 23 -2.93 1.63 7.84
N GLY A 24 -3.86 0.68 7.80
CA GLY A 24 -4.62 0.21 8.95
C GLY A 24 -5.98 0.83 9.13
N ASP A 25 -6.46 1.59 8.16
CA ASP A 25 -7.84 2.06 8.12
C ASP A 25 -8.67 1.08 7.28
N ALA A 26 -9.10 -0.01 7.94
CA ALA A 26 -9.72 -1.15 7.28
C ALA A 26 -11.10 -0.84 6.67
N ASP A 27 -11.78 0.18 7.20
CA ASP A 27 -13.17 0.51 6.87
C ASP A 27 -13.29 1.77 6.00
N THR A 28 -12.18 2.37 5.54
CA THR A 28 -12.24 3.53 4.65
C THR A 28 -12.90 3.17 3.33
N THR A 29 -14.09 3.71 3.10
CA THR A 29 -14.68 3.80 1.77
C THR A 29 -14.49 5.22 1.28
N LEU A 30 -13.82 5.39 0.13
CA LEU A 30 -13.57 6.72 -0.41
C LEU A 30 -14.77 7.18 -1.22
N ASP A 31 -15.38 8.30 -0.85
CA ASP A 31 -16.35 8.98 -1.72
C ASP A 31 -15.58 9.68 -2.85
N PRO A 32 -15.80 9.33 -4.13
CA PRO A 32 -15.12 9.97 -5.25
C PRO A 32 -15.25 11.50 -5.29
N LEU A 33 -16.32 12.05 -4.71
CA LEU A 33 -16.61 13.49 -4.68
C LEU A 33 -16.02 14.21 -3.47
N SER A 34 -15.70 13.49 -2.41
CA SER A 34 -15.08 14.06 -1.22
C SER A 34 -13.67 14.57 -1.51
N SER A 35 -13.24 15.55 -0.71
CA SER A 35 -11.94 16.17 -0.87
C SER A 35 -10.85 15.24 -0.34
N VAL A 36 -9.74 15.10 -1.05
CA VAL A 36 -8.55 14.38 -0.53
C VAL A 36 -8.07 15.02 0.77
N TYR A 37 -8.31 16.32 0.94
CA TYR A 37 -7.98 17.05 2.16
C TYR A 37 -8.81 16.59 3.37
N GLU A 38 -10.08 16.19 3.19
CA GLU A 38 -10.92 15.72 4.31
C GLU A 38 -10.36 14.43 4.92
N TYR A 39 -9.94 13.49 4.07
CA TYR A 39 -9.26 12.27 4.53
C TYR A 39 -7.90 12.55 5.16
N HIS A 40 -7.18 13.55 4.67
CA HIS A 40 -5.93 13.96 5.28
C HIS A 40 -6.14 14.55 6.68
N VAL A 41 -7.07 15.49 6.84
CA VAL A 41 -7.35 16.11 8.14
C VAL A 41 -7.84 15.08 9.14
N ALA A 42 -8.66 14.12 8.71
CA ALA A 42 -9.09 13.01 9.56
C ALA A 42 -7.92 12.10 10.00
N ALA A 43 -6.90 11.93 9.15
CA ALA A 43 -5.73 11.09 9.44
C ALA A 43 -4.59 11.82 10.19
N SER A 44 -4.51 13.15 10.07
CA SER A 44 -3.49 13.99 10.70
C SER A 44 -4.03 14.57 12.02
N GLU A 45 -3.97 13.79 13.10
CA GLU A 45 -4.39 14.24 14.44
C GLU A 45 -3.54 15.39 15.02
N ALA A 46 -2.39 15.77 14.43
CA ALA A 46 -1.40 16.58 15.15
C ALA A 46 -1.04 17.98 14.60
N ASP A 47 -0.78 18.23 13.31
CA ASP A 47 -0.03 19.49 12.99
C ASP A 47 -0.35 20.23 11.68
N GLY A 48 -1.38 19.87 10.92
CA GLY A 48 -1.75 20.62 9.70
C GLY A 48 -0.66 20.67 8.63
N GLU A 49 0.39 19.86 8.75
CA GLU A 49 1.39 19.68 7.71
C GLU A 49 0.82 18.78 6.61
N CYS A 50 0.95 19.20 5.35
CA CYS A 50 0.52 18.41 4.21
C CYS A 50 1.27 17.07 4.17
N PRO A 51 0.60 15.94 3.89
CA PRO A 51 1.18 14.63 4.10
C PRO A 51 1.93 14.22 2.83
N LEU A 52 2.93 15.01 2.43
CA LEU A 52 3.74 14.72 1.25
C LEU A 52 4.36 13.31 1.35
N TRP A 53 4.73 12.89 2.56
CA TRP A 53 5.17 11.53 2.85
C TRP A 53 4.10 10.47 2.53
N PHE A 54 2.83 10.72 2.88
CA PHE A 54 1.71 9.81 2.58
C PHE A 54 1.49 9.71 1.07
N LEU A 55 1.55 10.84 0.36
CA LEU A 55 1.38 10.89 -1.09
C LEU A 55 2.53 10.22 -1.82
N VAL A 56 3.75 10.32 -1.29
CA VAL A 56 4.91 9.56 -1.76
C VAL A 56 4.66 8.06 -1.56
N GLY A 57 4.23 7.63 -0.37
CA GLY A 57 3.89 6.23 -0.09
C GLY A 57 2.76 5.69 -0.98
N LEU A 58 1.69 6.47 -1.17
CA LEU A 58 0.61 6.16 -2.11
C LEU A 58 1.15 6.05 -3.55
N GLY A 59 2.03 6.98 -3.93
CA GLY A 59 2.71 6.97 -5.21
C GLY A 59 3.46 5.65 -5.42
N GLU A 60 4.34 5.29 -4.48
CA GLU A 60 5.10 4.04 -4.53
C GLU A 60 4.18 2.81 -4.59
N HIS A 61 3.12 2.78 -3.79
CA HIS A 61 2.11 1.71 -3.80
C HIS A 61 1.49 1.53 -5.19
N LEU A 62 1.10 2.65 -5.83
CA LEU A 62 0.52 2.65 -7.18
C LEU A 62 1.56 2.48 -8.31
N GLY A 63 2.87 2.54 -7.99
CA GLY A 63 3.95 2.45 -8.96
C GLY A 63 4.32 3.77 -9.63
N LEU A 64 4.00 4.90 -9.00
CA LEU A 64 4.46 6.24 -9.35
C LEU A 64 5.79 6.53 -8.66
N ASP A 65 6.84 6.70 -9.45
CA ASP A 65 8.13 7.21 -8.97
C ASP A 65 8.12 8.74 -8.90
N TRP A 66 7.32 9.28 -7.98
CA TRP A 66 7.16 10.72 -7.78
C TRP A 66 7.62 11.11 -6.38
N GLY A 67 8.67 11.91 -6.32
CA GLY A 67 9.07 12.59 -5.09
C GLY A 67 8.13 13.74 -4.71
N GLU A 68 8.32 14.26 -3.51
CA GLU A 68 7.53 15.34 -2.90
C GLU A 68 7.34 16.56 -3.82
N ASN A 69 8.39 16.93 -4.57
CA ASN A 69 8.35 18.06 -5.50
C ASN A 69 7.31 17.89 -6.61
N ARG A 70 7.09 16.66 -7.11
CA ARG A 70 6.05 16.43 -8.13
C ARG A 70 4.66 16.48 -7.52
N TRP A 71 4.49 15.92 -6.32
CA TRP A 71 3.23 15.98 -5.59
C TRP A 71 2.85 17.41 -5.23
N SER A 72 3.79 18.21 -4.73
CA SER A 72 3.55 19.61 -4.39
C SER A 72 3.16 20.44 -5.61
N VAL A 73 3.79 20.21 -6.77
CA VAL A 73 3.40 20.85 -8.04
C VAL A 73 2.02 20.38 -8.50
N LEU A 74 1.72 19.09 -8.41
CA LEU A 74 0.43 18.54 -8.82
C LEU A 74 -0.71 19.13 -7.98
N LEU A 75 -0.56 19.14 -6.66
CA LEU A 75 -1.55 19.63 -5.71
C LEU A 75 -1.51 21.14 -5.51
N LYS A 76 -0.59 21.83 -6.20
CA LYS A 76 -0.37 23.28 -6.10
C LYS A 76 -0.15 23.75 -4.66
N LEU A 77 0.61 22.97 -3.88
CA LEU A 77 0.86 23.30 -2.48
C LEU A 77 1.63 24.62 -2.35
N PRO A 78 1.33 25.44 -1.33
CA PRO A 78 2.12 26.62 -1.03
C PRO A 78 3.58 26.26 -0.79
N ARG A 79 4.50 27.04 -1.39
CA ARG A 79 5.93 26.92 -1.04
C ARG A 79 6.17 27.59 0.30
N ARG A 80 7.03 26.97 1.12
CA ARG A 80 7.47 27.55 2.39
C ARG A 80 8.08 28.94 2.17
N LYS A 81 7.45 29.95 2.76
CA LYS A 81 7.90 31.35 2.80
C LYS A 81 8.76 31.60 4.03
N LYS A 82 9.49 32.74 4.00
CA LYS A 82 10.42 33.16 5.06
C LYS A 82 9.73 33.53 6.37
N SER A 83 8.51 34.07 6.32
CA SER A 83 7.73 34.46 7.49
C SER A 83 6.67 33.42 7.84
N ARG A 84 6.45 33.19 9.14
CA ARG A 84 5.39 32.31 9.65
C ARG A 84 3.99 32.82 9.31
N ALA A 85 3.77 34.14 9.38
CA ALA A 85 2.47 34.75 9.06
C ALA A 85 2.11 34.54 7.58
N ASP A 86 3.04 34.82 6.66
CA ASP A 86 2.80 34.65 5.22
C ASP A 86 2.56 33.19 4.81
N ASN A 87 3.11 32.24 5.58
CA ASN A 87 2.87 30.82 5.41
C ASN A 87 1.42 30.46 5.78
N ILE A 88 0.97 30.91 6.96
CA ILE A 88 -0.40 30.66 7.44
C ILE A 88 -1.42 31.20 6.42
N ASP A 89 -1.25 32.44 5.96
CA ASP A 89 -2.16 33.03 4.97
C ASP A 89 -2.18 32.28 3.65
N SER A 90 -1.02 31.77 3.19
CA SER A 90 -0.95 30.99 1.95
C SER A 90 -1.59 29.60 2.06
N TRP A 91 -1.49 28.97 3.24
CA TRP A 91 -2.14 27.70 3.50
C TRP A 91 -3.65 27.86 3.62
N ARG A 92 -4.13 28.90 4.30
CA ARG A 92 -5.56 29.23 4.36
C ARG A 92 -6.14 29.50 2.96
N ASP A 93 -5.45 30.29 2.13
CA ASP A 93 -5.90 30.55 0.76
C ASP A 93 -5.94 29.27 -0.09
N TRP A 94 -4.97 28.37 0.08
CA TRP A 94 -4.96 27.07 -0.58
C TRP A 94 -6.12 26.18 -0.10
N GLU A 95 -6.36 26.12 1.21
CA GLU A 95 -7.43 25.34 1.84
C GLU A 95 -8.81 25.82 1.40
N GLU A 96 -9.04 27.12 1.28
CA GLU A 96 -10.33 27.67 0.88
C GLU A 96 -10.57 27.54 -0.64
N ARG A 97 -9.53 27.67 -1.48
CA ARG A 97 -9.70 27.83 -2.94
C ARG A 97 -9.32 26.63 -3.79
N ILE A 98 -8.36 25.84 -3.32
CA ILE A 98 -7.73 24.76 -4.09
C ILE A 98 -8.13 23.42 -3.50
N ALA A 99 -8.01 23.22 -2.19
CA ALA A 99 -8.29 21.94 -1.53
C ALA A 99 -9.68 21.35 -1.88
N PRO A 100 -10.79 22.12 -1.91
CA PRO A 100 -12.12 21.56 -2.19
C PRO A 100 -12.27 21.05 -3.64
N LYS A 101 -11.38 21.47 -4.54
CA LYS A 101 -11.36 21.03 -5.94
C LYS A 101 -10.51 19.78 -6.15
N LEU A 102 -9.69 19.41 -5.16
CA LEU A 102 -8.83 18.24 -5.20
C LEU A 102 -9.59 17.03 -4.64
N THR A 103 -10.63 16.60 -5.37
CA THR A 103 -11.42 15.43 -4.98
C THR A 103 -10.68 14.12 -5.22
N VAL A 104 -11.13 13.04 -4.60
CA VAL A 104 -10.59 11.69 -4.82
C VAL A 104 -10.64 11.33 -6.32
N ASN A 105 -11.75 11.63 -7.00
CA ASN A 105 -11.88 11.40 -8.45
C ASN A 105 -10.89 12.24 -9.26
N TRP A 106 -10.66 13.50 -8.89
CA TRP A 106 -9.65 14.33 -9.56
C TRP A 106 -8.25 13.72 -9.43
N LEU A 107 -7.89 13.26 -8.24
CA LEU A 107 -6.61 12.59 -7.98
C LEU A 107 -6.50 11.30 -8.81
N ALA A 108 -7.55 10.48 -8.81
CA ALA A 108 -7.60 9.24 -9.58
C ALA A 108 -7.40 9.49 -11.08
N LEU A 109 -8.08 10.49 -11.65
CA LEU A 109 -7.90 10.92 -13.04
C LEU A 109 -6.47 11.41 -13.32
N ALA A 110 -5.89 12.19 -12.40
CA ALA A 110 -4.53 12.71 -12.55
C ALA A 110 -3.50 11.58 -12.59
N ILE A 111 -3.68 10.54 -11.78
CA ILE A 111 -2.82 9.35 -11.71
C ILE A 111 -3.04 8.45 -12.93
N ALA A 112 -4.29 8.14 -13.28
CA ALA A 112 -4.67 7.29 -14.41
C ALA A 112 -4.08 7.77 -15.74
N ARG A 113 -4.01 9.09 -15.96
CA ARG A 113 -3.41 9.70 -17.16
C ARG A 113 -1.90 9.47 -17.25
N ARG A 114 -1.22 9.22 -16.13
CA ARG A 114 0.25 9.17 -16.06
C ARG A 114 0.78 7.75 -15.92
N LEU A 115 0.08 6.87 -15.22
CA LEU A 115 0.46 5.45 -15.12
C LEU A 115 0.14 4.65 -16.39
N PRO A 116 1.01 3.74 -16.82
CA PRO A 116 0.63 2.68 -17.74
C PRO A 116 -0.33 1.73 -17.02
N GLY A 117 -1.46 1.41 -17.66
CA GLY A 117 -2.47 0.51 -17.13
C GLY A 117 -2.12 -0.96 -17.36
N VAL A 118 -2.74 -1.81 -16.55
CA VAL A 118 -2.78 -3.26 -16.73
C VAL A 118 -4.20 -3.65 -17.14
N SER A 119 -4.34 -4.43 -18.21
CA SER A 119 -5.62 -4.99 -18.64
C SER A 119 -5.66 -6.48 -18.35
N PHE A 120 -6.79 -6.93 -17.80
CA PHE A 120 -7.12 -8.34 -17.65
C PHE A 120 -8.23 -8.76 -18.62
N GLU A 121 -8.48 -7.98 -19.67
CA GLU A 121 -9.51 -8.30 -20.65
C GLU A 121 -9.23 -9.65 -21.33
N PRO A 122 -10.29 -10.45 -21.58
CA PRO A 122 -10.14 -11.73 -22.25
C PRO A 122 -9.49 -11.57 -23.64
N VAL A 123 -8.54 -12.44 -23.94
CA VAL A 123 -7.85 -12.47 -25.25
C VAL A 123 -8.32 -13.66 -26.08
N THR A 124 -8.14 -13.58 -27.40
CA THR A 124 -8.45 -14.69 -28.30
C THR A 124 -7.28 -15.66 -28.38
N VAL A 125 -7.50 -16.92 -28.02
CA VAL A 125 -6.54 -18.02 -28.14
C VAL A 125 -7.17 -19.10 -29.00
N LEU A 126 -6.54 -19.45 -30.13
CA LEU A 126 -7.05 -20.46 -31.07
C LEU A 126 -8.51 -20.22 -31.50
N GLY A 127 -8.86 -18.95 -31.78
CA GLY A 127 -10.20 -18.54 -32.21
C GLY A 127 -11.25 -18.49 -31.10
N ARG A 128 -10.89 -18.72 -29.82
CA ARG A 128 -11.81 -18.65 -28.69
C ARG A 128 -11.42 -17.55 -27.70
N ARG A 129 -12.42 -16.82 -27.19
CA ARG A 129 -12.22 -15.83 -26.12
C ARG A 129 -11.84 -16.55 -24.82
N CYS A 130 -10.72 -16.18 -24.23
CA CYS A 130 -10.15 -16.83 -23.05
C CYS A 130 -9.81 -15.79 -21.98
N ALA A 131 -10.66 -15.69 -20.95
CA ALA A 131 -10.49 -14.76 -19.84
C ALA A 131 -9.24 -15.07 -18.99
N PRO A 132 -8.95 -16.32 -18.60
CA PRO A 132 -7.72 -16.63 -17.84
C PRO A 132 -6.44 -16.31 -18.60
N ALA A 133 -6.43 -16.49 -19.93
CA ALA A 133 -5.26 -16.09 -20.73
C ALA A 133 -5.06 -14.57 -20.69
N GLY A 134 -6.14 -13.80 -20.80
CA GLY A 134 -6.10 -12.33 -20.71
C GLY A 134 -5.59 -11.86 -19.35
N ALA A 135 -6.12 -12.44 -18.27
CA ALA A 135 -5.65 -12.18 -16.91
C ALA A 135 -4.16 -12.52 -16.74
N PHE A 136 -3.70 -13.66 -17.28
CA PHE A 136 -2.29 -14.05 -17.24
C PHE A 136 -1.38 -13.07 -18.00
N TYR A 137 -1.80 -12.60 -19.19
CA TYR A 137 -1.06 -11.57 -19.92
C TYR A 137 -0.99 -10.24 -19.14
N GLY A 138 -2.08 -9.84 -18.49
CA GLY A 138 -2.08 -8.67 -17.61
C GLY A 138 -1.15 -8.83 -16.42
N LEU A 139 -1.12 -10.01 -15.78
CA LEU A 139 -0.14 -10.28 -14.72
C LEU A 139 1.29 -10.12 -15.25
N CYS A 140 1.60 -10.68 -16.42
CA CYS A 140 2.92 -10.58 -17.04
C CYS A 140 3.34 -9.16 -17.41
N SER A 141 2.40 -8.22 -17.59
CA SER A 141 2.72 -6.82 -17.91
C SER A 141 3.00 -5.96 -16.67
N MET A 142 2.86 -6.51 -15.47
CA MET A 142 3.15 -5.81 -14.23
C MET A 142 4.64 -5.47 -14.08
N PRO A 143 4.97 -4.29 -13.51
CA PRO A 143 6.35 -3.86 -13.27
C PRO A 143 7.22 -4.90 -12.55
N GLU A 144 6.67 -5.62 -11.58
CA GLU A 144 7.37 -6.63 -10.78
C GLU A 144 7.86 -7.83 -11.61
N LEU A 145 7.23 -8.09 -12.76
CA LEU A 145 7.52 -9.21 -13.67
C LEU A 145 8.27 -8.78 -14.92
N GLN A 146 8.61 -7.49 -15.09
CA GLN A 146 9.37 -7.03 -16.23
C GLN A 146 10.71 -7.77 -16.34
N GLY A 147 10.98 -8.32 -17.53
CA GLY A 147 12.19 -9.10 -17.81
C GLY A 147 12.19 -10.53 -17.27
N ARG A 148 11.13 -10.98 -16.58
CA ARG A 148 11.04 -12.35 -16.05
C ARG A 148 10.25 -13.24 -17.01
N ARG A 149 10.75 -14.46 -17.24
CA ARG A 149 10.00 -15.50 -17.98
C ARG A 149 9.15 -16.27 -16.99
N VAL A 150 7.84 -16.19 -17.15
CA VAL A 150 6.87 -16.89 -16.31
C VAL A 150 5.94 -17.73 -17.17
N ALA A 151 5.62 -18.93 -16.70
CA ALA A 151 4.59 -19.80 -17.28
C ALA A 151 3.39 -19.89 -16.32
N PRO A 152 2.18 -20.24 -16.77
CA PRO A 152 1.01 -20.33 -15.90
C PRO A 152 1.20 -21.26 -14.69
N SER A 153 1.90 -22.38 -14.85
CA SER A 153 2.20 -23.31 -13.76
C SER A 153 3.35 -22.87 -12.84
N THR A 154 3.97 -21.71 -13.11
CA THR A 154 5.09 -21.22 -12.30
C THR A 154 4.54 -20.73 -10.96
N PRO A 155 5.04 -21.23 -9.82
CA PRO A 155 4.70 -20.66 -8.52
C PRO A 155 5.22 -19.22 -8.40
N LEU A 156 4.46 -18.30 -7.82
CA LEU A 156 4.89 -16.89 -7.70
C LEU A 156 6.26 -16.78 -7.01
N ARG A 157 6.45 -17.53 -5.93
CA ARG A 157 7.69 -17.55 -5.13
C ARG A 157 8.92 -18.04 -5.88
N ARG A 158 8.74 -18.80 -6.96
CA ARG A 158 9.87 -19.29 -7.76
C ARG A 158 10.56 -18.16 -8.51
N VAL A 159 9.81 -17.12 -8.85
CA VAL A 159 10.28 -16.02 -9.70
C VAL A 159 10.22 -14.67 -9.01
N LEU A 160 9.51 -14.50 -7.90
CA LEU A 160 9.40 -13.24 -7.19
C LEU A 160 9.87 -13.39 -5.74
N SER A 161 10.52 -12.33 -5.22
CA SER A 161 10.67 -12.19 -3.77
C SER A 161 9.29 -12.08 -3.12
N ARG A 162 9.23 -12.32 -1.82
CA ARG A 162 7.97 -12.26 -1.07
C ARG A 162 7.26 -10.91 -1.19
N SER A 163 8.01 -9.81 -1.00
CA SER A 163 7.45 -8.45 -1.13
C SER A 163 6.97 -8.16 -2.55
N ALA A 164 7.69 -8.64 -3.57
CA ALA A 164 7.26 -8.49 -4.96
C ALA A 164 6.01 -9.32 -5.28
N ALA A 165 5.92 -10.55 -4.77
CA ALA A 165 4.74 -11.39 -4.94
C ALA A 165 3.49 -10.78 -4.28
N SER A 166 3.63 -10.26 -3.06
CA SER A 166 2.53 -9.54 -2.38
C SER A 166 2.10 -8.31 -3.17
N ARG A 167 3.03 -7.47 -3.66
CA ARG A 167 2.70 -6.34 -4.53
C ARG A 167 1.96 -6.75 -5.80
N VAL A 168 2.36 -7.85 -6.45
CA VAL A 168 1.66 -8.40 -7.63
C VAL A 168 0.23 -8.80 -7.28
N VAL A 169 0.03 -9.53 -6.18
CA VAL A 169 -1.31 -9.98 -5.78
C VAL A 169 -2.20 -8.79 -5.44
N ARG A 170 -1.70 -7.82 -4.65
CA ARG A 170 -2.46 -6.61 -4.27
C ARG A 170 -2.80 -5.75 -5.47
N ARG A 171 -1.83 -5.53 -6.36
CA ARG A 171 -2.07 -4.83 -7.63
C ARG A 171 -3.08 -5.55 -8.49
N ALA A 172 -2.97 -6.87 -8.62
CA ALA A 172 -3.97 -7.65 -9.33
C ALA A 172 -5.36 -7.52 -8.70
N ALA A 173 -5.45 -7.50 -7.37
CA ALA A 173 -6.70 -7.39 -6.64
C ALA A 173 -7.40 -6.06 -6.94
N TRP A 174 -6.74 -4.90 -6.75
CA TRP A 174 -7.39 -3.62 -6.99
C TRP A 174 -7.61 -3.29 -8.47
N VAL A 175 -6.75 -3.76 -9.38
CA VAL A 175 -6.95 -3.60 -10.82
C VAL A 175 -8.17 -4.40 -11.29
N SER A 176 -8.31 -5.64 -10.83
CA SER A 176 -9.44 -6.51 -11.19
C SER A 176 -10.71 -6.21 -10.39
N GLY A 177 -10.59 -5.55 -9.23
CA GLY A 177 -11.66 -5.42 -8.25
C GLY A 177 -12.04 -6.75 -7.60
N ARG A 178 -11.08 -7.67 -7.43
CA ARG A 178 -11.30 -9.00 -6.86
C ARG A 178 -10.47 -9.24 -5.62
N ASP A 179 -11.03 -9.98 -4.69
CA ASP A 179 -10.28 -10.51 -3.56
C ASP A 179 -9.43 -11.70 -4.02
N LEU A 180 -8.11 -11.56 -3.92
CA LEU A 180 -7.16 -12.57 -4.36
C LEU A 180 -6.50 -13.28 -3.17
N PRO A 181 -6.19 -14.58 -3.30
CA PRO A 181 -5.59 -15.36 -2.23
C PRO A 181 -4.18 -14.86 -1.96
N GLY A 182 -3.85 -14.67 -0.68
CA GLY A 182 -2.57 -14.09 -0.29
C GLY A 182 -2.48 -12.60 -0.56
N ASP A 183 -3.61 -11.92 -0.80
CA ASP A 183 -3.76 -10.54 -0.34
C ASP A 183 -3.58 -10.62 1.18
N PRO A 184 -2.41 -10.22 1.72
CA PRO A 184 -2.27 -10.22 3.15
C PRO A 184 -3.35 -9.26 3.63
N LEU A 185 -4.32 -9.78 4.40
CA LEU A 185 -5.25 -8.94 5.15
C LEU A 185 -4.45 -7.76 5.66
N PRO A 186 -4.99 -6.53 5.57
CA PRO A 186 -4.37 -5.41 6.26
C PRO A 186 -4.17 -5.91 7.68
N HIS A 187 -2.92 -6.14 8.06
CA HIS A 187 -2.62 -6.25 9.45
C HIS A 187 -3.00 -4.87 9.92
N GLY A 188 -4.21 -4.79 10.53
CA GLY A 188 -4.75 -3.58 11.08
C GLY A 188 -3.58 -2.92 11.77
N SER A 189 -3.32 -1.68 11.34
CA SER A 189 -2.18 -0.89 11.70
C SER A 189 -1.51 -1.51 12.93
N PHE A 190 -0.43 -2.26 12.71
CA PHE A 190 0.69 -1.99 13.59
C PHE A 190 1.17 -0.61 13.16
N SER A 191 0.35 0.41 13.43
CA SER A 191 0.74 1.73 13.86
C SER A 191 1.59 1.47 15.09
N ASP A 192 2.81 1.04 14.84
CA ASP A 192 3.94 1.19 15.72
C ASP A 192 3.65 1.28 17.22
N PRO A 193 3.19 0.20 17.88
CA PRO A 193 3.67 -0.03 19.23
C PRO A 193 5.16 -0.46 19.20
N THR A 194 5.71 -0.82 18.03
CA THR A 194 7.09 -1.30 17.83
C THR A 194 8.07 -0.29 17.25
N GLY A 195 7.64 0.67 16.42
CA GLY A 195 8.51 1.71 15.86
C GLY A 195 8.87 2.72 16.93
N ASP A 196 7.98 3.64 17.30
CA ASP A 196 8.36 4.68 18.24
C ASP A 196 8.41 4.20 19.69
N VAL A 197 7.38 3.49 20.19
CA VAL A 197 7.39 2.95 21.58
C VAL A 197 8.40 1.82 21.73
N GLY A 198 8.54 0.97 20.72
CA GLY A 198 9.53 -0.10 20.73
C GLY A 198 10.96 0.43 20.63
N VAL A 199 11.24 1.42 19.78
CA VAL A 199 12.55 2.11 19.74
C VAL A 199 12.80 2.86 21.05
N LEU A 200 11.79 3.53 21.63
CA LEU A 200 11.91 4.17 22.95
C LEU A 200 12.22 3.15 24.05
N LEU A 201 11.57 1.97 24.06
CA LEU A 201 11.86 0.89 24.99
C LEU A 201 13.25 0.27 24.76
N LEU A 202 13.71 0.20 23.51
CA LEU A 202 15.04 -0.27 23.13
C LEU A 202 16.11 0.72 23.60
N ILE A 203 15.90 2.01 23.38
CA ILE A 203 16.76 3.12 23.84
C ILE A 203 16.76 3.18 25.37
N ALA A 204 15.59 3.10 26.01
CA ALA A 204 15.47 3.12 27.48
C ALA A 204 16.10 1.89 28.12
N GLY A 205 15.89 0.69 27.55
CA GLY A 205 16.54 -0.54 27.98
C GLY A 205 18.06 -0.47 27.84
N PHE A 206 18.55 0.05 26.71
CA PHE A 206 19.98 0.25 26.47
C PHE A 206 20.59 1.28 27.43
N ALA A 207 19.90 2.41 27.65
CA ALA A 207 20.32 3.43 28.62
C ALA A 207 20.35 2.88 30.05
N ALA A 208 19.35 2.07 30.45
CA ALA A 208 19.31 1.43 31.76
C ALA A 208 20.47 0.43 31.96
N VAL A 209 20.86 -0.31 30.92
CA VAL A 209 22.06 -1.17 30.96
C VAL A 209 23.33 -0.35 31.15
N ILE A 210 23.51 0.74 30.39
CA ILE A 210 24.70 1.62 30.51
C ILE A 210 24.77 2.24 31.92
N LEU A 211 23.68 2.84 32.39
CA LEU A 211 23.59 3.46 33.72
C LEU A 211 23.85 2.45 34.84
N GLY A 212 23.31 1.23 34.71
CA GLY A 212 23.51 0.14 35.66
C GLY A 212 24.97 -0.33 35.74
N VAL A 213 25.65 -0.44 34.61
CA VAL A 213 27.09 -0.79 34.57
C VAL A 213 27.94 0.29 35.22
N PHE A 214 27.67 1.57 34.94
CA PHE A 214 28.42 2.69 35.53
C PHE A 214 28.25 2.83 37.05
N HIS A 215 27.08 2.50 37.58
CA HIS A 215 26.77 2.66 39.02
C HIS A 215 26.89 1.36 39.83
N GLY A 216 27.32 0.25 39.21
CA GLY A 216 27.38 -1.06 39.88
C GLY A 216 26.01 -1.62 40.28
N ALA A 217 24.92 -1.12 39.67
CA ALA A 217 23.55 -1.51 39.98
C ALA A 217 23.12 -2.69 39.12
N LEU A 218 23.46 -3.91 39.57
CA LEU A 218 23.17 -5.17 38.87
C LEU A 218 21.67 -5.33 38.50
N SER A 219 20.76 -4.84 39.33
CA SER A 219 19.31 -4.90 39.08
C SER A 219 18.87 -4.12 37.83
N LEU A 220 19.49 -2.98 37.53
CA LEU A 220 19.19 -2.19 36.33
C LEU A 220 19.72 -2.87 35.06
N VAL A 221 20.89 -3.50 35.14
CA VAL A 221 21.49 -4.26 34.03
C VAL A 221 20.60 -5.46 33.67
N VAL A 222 20.16 -6.23 34.68
CA VAL A 222 19.27 -7.39 34.46
C VAL A 222 17.91 -6.95 33.89
N SER A 223 17.34 -5.86 34.39
CA SER A 223 16.04 -5.34 33.91
C SER A 223 16.13 -4.85 32.46
N GLY A 224 17.18 -4.09 32.12
CA GLY A 224 17.39 -3.62 30.75
C GLY A 224 17.64 -4.75 29.77
N ALA A 225 18.43 -5.77 30.14
CA ALA A 225 18.64 -6.96 29.32
C ALA A 225 17.36 -7.78 29.12
N ALA A 226 16.51 -7.90 30.15
CA ALA A 226 15.24 -8.61 30.05
C ALA A 226 14.26 -7.91 29.10
N ILE A 227 14.15 -6.57 29.16
CA ILE A 227 13.34 -5.78 28.22
C ILE A 227 13.84 -6.00 26.79
N TRP A 228 15.16 -5.98 26.59
CA TRP A 228 15.76 -6.18 25.27
C TRP A 228 15.47 -7.57 24.69
N LEU A 229 15.60 -8.62 25.51
CA LEU A 229 15.30 -9.99 25.11
C LEU A 229 13.81 -10.21 24.83
N LEU A 230 12.91 -9.61 25.63
CA LEU A 230 11.47 -9.65 25.38
C LEU A 230 11.12 -8.97 24.06
N TYR A 231 11.66 -7.79 23.80
CA TYR A 231 11.43 -7.07 22.56
C TYR A 231 11.98 -7.81 21.34
N ALA A 232 13.22 -8.32 21.43
CA ALA A 232 13.80 -9.17 20.39
C ALA A 232 12.97 -10.45 20.16
N GLY A 233 12.41 -11.05 21.22
CA GLY A 233 11.49 -12.18 21.15
C GLY A 233 10.19 -11.84 20.43
N VAL A 234 9.58 -10.68 20.72
CA VAL A 234 8.37 -10.20 20.02
C VAL A 234 8.63 -9.96 18.54
N LEU A 235 9.76 -9.33 18.19
CA LEU A 235 10.17 -9.13 16.80
C LEU A 235 10.43 -10.46 16.08
N ALA A 236 11.11 -11.40 16.74
CA ALA A 236 11.36 -12.72 16.18
C ALA A 236 10.04 -13.51 16.01
N TRP A 237 9.12 -13.38 16.96
CA TRP A 237 7.80 -14.01 16.93
C TRP A 237 6.93 -13.41 15.82
N SER A 238 6.87 -12.08 15.68
CA SER A 238 6.12 -11.42 14.60
C SER A 238 6.67 -11.80 13.23
N GLU A 239 7.99 -11.79 13.05
CA GLU A 239 8.65 -12.29 11.84
C GLU A 239 8.34 -13.76 11.58
N PHE A 240 8.30 -14.59 12.62
CA PHE A 240 8.01 -16.02 12.51
C PHE A 240 6.56 -16.31 12.11
N PHE A 241 5.58 -15.69 12.76
CA PHE A 241 4.16 -15.85 12.39
C PHE A 241 3.85 -15.24 11.04
N TRP A 242 4.45 -14.07 10.74
CA TRP A 242 4.41 -13.51 9.39
C TRP A 242 4.96 -14.53 8.39
N ARG A 243 6.11 -15.19 8.66
CA ARG A 243 6.66 -16.27 7.80
C ARG A 243 5.71 -17.46 7.64
N LEU A 244 4.98 -17.85 8.68
CA LEU A 244 4.02 -18.96 8.66
C LEU A 244 2.72 -18.64 7.91
N ASP A 245 2.10 -17.48 8.14
CA ASP A 245 0.82 -17.12 7.50
C ASP A 245 0.97 -16.92 5.99
N CYS A 246 2.09 -16.34 5.56
CA CYS A 246 2.40 -16.29 4.13
C CYS A 246 2.81 -17.65 3.56
N TRP A 247 3.25 -18.62 4.38
CA TRP A 247 3.58 -19.98 3.95
C TRP A 247 2.35 -20.74 3.42
N ALA A 248 1.15 -20.43 3.89
CA ALA A 248 -0.10 -20.96 3.32
C ALA A 248 -0.31 -20.54 1.85
N ALA A 249 0.27 -19.41 1.41
CA ALA A 249 0.24 -18.96 0.01
C ALA A 249 1.34 -19.58 -0.88
N SER A 250 2.15 -20.52 -0.36
CA SER A 250 3.32 -21.07 -1.08
C SER A 250 3.00 -21.90 -2.32
N GLY A 251 1.76 -22.37 -2.46
CA GLY A 251 1.28 -23.14 -3.62
C GLY A 251 0.69 -22.31 -4.76
N ILE A 252 0.52 -20.99 -4.59
CA ILE A 252 -0.20 -20.18 -5.60
C ILE A 252 0.66 -20.01 -6.85
N THR A 253 0.11 -20.43 -7.99
CA THR A 253 0.69 -20.24 -9.32
C THR A 253 0.07 -19.05 -10.02
N PHE A 254 0.71 -18.56 -11.09
CA PHE A 254 0.11 -17.52 -11.94
C PHE A 254 -1.20 -17.96 -12.59
N ARG A 255 -1.38 -19.26 -12.84
CA ARG A 255 -2.64 -19.83 -13.31
C ARG A 255 -3.74 -19.63 -12.27
N ASP A 256 -3.46 -19.90 -11.00
CA ASP A 256 -4.47 -19.79 -9.94
C ASP A 256 -4.95 -18.34 -9.78
N LEU A 257 -4.01 -17.38 -9.83
CA LEU A 257 -4.35 -15.96 -9.84
C LEU A 257 -5.16 -15.57 -11.08
N ALA A 258 -4.71 -15.97 -12.26
CA ALA A 258 -5.37 -15.64 -13.52
C ALA A 258 -6.80 -16.21 -13.58
N GLN A 259 -7.00 -17.44 -13.07
CA GLN A 259 -8.33 -18.05 -12.97
C GLN A 259 -9.24 -17.30 -12.01
N ARG A 260 -8.73 -16.80 -10.88
CA ARG A 260 -9.54 -16.03 -9.93
C ARG A 260 -9.89 -14.63 -10.42
N ILE A 261 -8.97 -13.98 -11.12
CA ILE A 261 -9.24 -12.71 -11.81
C ILE A 261 -10.33 -12.91 -12.88
N ALA A 262 -10.27 -14.05 -13.59
CA ALA A 262 -11.17 -14.39 -14.68
C ALA A 262 -12.49 -15.04 -14.24
N ALA A 263 -12.59 -15.52 -12.99
CA ALA A 263 -13.83 -16.09 -12.46
C ALA A 263 -14.91 -14.99 -12.52
N ASP A 264 -16.11 -15.30 -13.00
CA ASP A 264 -17.18 -14.30 -13.14
C ASP A 264 -17.43 -13.52 -11.84
N PRO A 265 -17.90 -12.26 -11.92
CA PRO A 265 -18.29 -11.51 -10.73
C PRO A 265 -19.29 -12.38 -9.98
N TRP A 266 -18.98 -12.67 -8.73
CA TRP A 266 -19.94 -13.20 -7.78
C TRP A 266 -21.28 -12.47 -8.01
N GLN A 267 -22.30 -13.21 -8.46
CA GLN A 267 -23.65 -12.65 -8.58
C GLN A 267 -24.19 -12.48 -7.16
N PRO A 268 -24.44 -11.25 -6.69
CA PRO A 268 -25.21 -11.01 -5.47
C PRO A 268 -26.66 -11.39 -5.80
N GLY A 269 -27.00 -12.68 -5.74
CA GLY A 269 -28.30 -13.14 -6.23
C GLY A 269 -28.51 -14.64 -6.38
N ALA A 270 -27.50 -15.49 -6.16
CA ALA A 270 -27.76 -16.92 -5.94
C ALA A 270 -28.37 -17.10 -4.53
N GLN A 271 -29.64 -16.73 -4.41
CA GLN A 271 -30.48 -16.98 -3.26
C GLN A 271 -30.40 -18.47 -2.90
N ARG A 272 -30.30 -18.72 -1.59
CA ARG A 272 -30.74 -19.95 -0.98
C ARG A 272 -32.14 -20.26 -1.52
N SER A 273 -32.25 -21.27 -2.37
CA SER A 273 -33.45 -22.09 -2.53
C SER A 273 -33.36 -23.26 -1.57
#